data_AF-A0A7C5Q0J2-F1
#
_entry.id   AF-A0A7C5Q0J2-F1
#
_cell.length_a   1.000
_cell.length_b   1.000
_cell.length_c   1.000
_cell.angle_alpha   90.00
_cell.angle_beta   90.00
_cell.angle_gamma   90.00
#
_symmetry.space_group_name_H-M   'P 1'
#
loop_
_entity.id
_entity.type
_entity.pdbx_description
1 polymer ?
#
loop_
_entity_poly.entity_id
_entity_poly.type
_entity_poly.pdbx_seq_one_letter_code
_entity_poly.pdbx_strand_id
1 'polypeptide(L)'
;MNDEQTSDQRRQARVSLPEQPDVLDVHSQELVGRLVNISWEGMMLMGVKQVPAGSLLQVSFPLQVDGKIVRIRAGLEAIWCNCGENGTCWSGFQIIDISPEDQEIIGRLIYD
;
A
#
# COMPACT_ATOMS: atom_id res chain seq x y z
N MET A 1 10.06 -2.60 37.99
CA MET A 1 8.83 -3.32 37.57
C MET A 1 7.69 -2.32 37.61
N ASN A 2 7.05 -1.87 36.54
CA ASN A 2 7.03 -2.25 35.13
C ASN A 2 6.92 -0.97 34.30
N ASP A 3 7.82 -0.77 33.34
CA ASP A 3 7.60 0.13 32.21
C ASP A 3 6.94 -0.71 31.10
N GLU A 4 5.60 -0.82 31.13
CA GLU A 4 4.84 -1.32 29.98
C GLU A 4 4.75 -0.21 28.92
N GLN A 5 5.85 -0.06 28.17
CA GLN A 5 5.87 0.64 26.89
C GLN A 5 5.07 -0.19 25.86
N THR A 6 3.75 -0.01 25.83
CA THR A 6 2.89 -0.53 24.77
C THR A 6 1.87 0.52 24.36
N SER A 7 2.26 1.45 23.46
CA SER A 7 1.28 2.17 22.60
C SER A 7 1.85 3.05 21.47
N ASP A 8 3.11 2.89 21.04
CA ASP A 8 3.67 3.70 19.92
C ASP A 8 3.74 2.95 18.57
N GLN A 9 2.73 2.13 18.23
CA GLN A 9 2.66 1.46 16.91
C GLN A 9 1.73 2.10 15.88
N ARG A 10 1.19 3.30 16.12
CA ARG A 10 0.28 3.95 15.13
C ARG A 10 0.53 5.45 14.95
N ARG A 11 1.78 5.82 14.67
CA ARG A 11 2.16 7.19 14.27
C ARG A 11 2.85 7.25 12.90
N GLN A 12 2.56 6.31 12.01
CA GLN A 12 2.97 6.51 10.62
C GLN A 12 1.96 7.39 9.93
N ALA A 13 2.43 8.55 9.47
CA ALA A 13 1.69 9.43 8.59
C ALA A 13 1.28 8.64 7.33
N ARG A 14 -0.03 8.59 7.09
CA ARG A 14 -0.64 7.97 5.92
C ARG A 14 -1.05 9.08 4.97
N VAL A 15 -0.63 8.96 3.73
CA VAL A 15 -1.03 9.87 2.65
C VAL A 15 -2.17 9.23 1.90
N SER A 16 -3.30 9.91 1.87
CA SER A 16 -4.41 9.56 0.99
C SER A 16 -4.07 10.02 -0.42
N LEU A 17 -4.18 9.13 -1.40
CA LEU A 17 -3.89 9.44 -2.79
C LEU A 17 -5.20 9.71 -3.53
N PRO A 18 -5.56 10.97 -3.79
CA PRO A 18 -6.85 11.31 -4.40
C PRO A 18 -6.99 10.73 -5.81
N GLU A 19 -5.89 10.59 -6.54
CA GLU A 19 -5.84 10.02 -7.88
C GLU A 19 -6.13 8.52 -7.91
N GLN A 20 -6.01 7.84 -6.76
CA GLN A 20 -6.27 6.40 -6.60
C GLN A 20 -5.63 5.54 -7.69
N PRO A 21 -4.29 5.59 -7.85
CA PRO A 21 -3.63 4.95 -8.97
C PRO A 21 -3.84 3.43 -8.96
N ASP A 22 -3.96 2.87 -10.17
CA ASP A 22 -4.12 1.44 -10.37
C ASP A 22 -2.85 0.69 -9.96
N VAL A 23 -3.03 -0.30 -9.11
CA VAL A 23 -1.99 -1.21 -8.61
C VAL A 23 -2.08 -2.51 -9.36
N LEU A 24 -1.02 -2.84 -10.09
CA LEU A 24 -0.94 -4.03 -10.93
C LEU A 24 -0.02 -5.06 -10.29
N ASP A 25 -0.37 -6.34 -10.44
CA ASP A 25 0.55 -7.44 -10.16
C ASP A 25 1.67 -7.43 -11.21
N VAL A 26 2.93 -7.51 -10.78
CA VAL A 26 4.09 -7.43 -11.68
C VAL A 26 4.16 -8.65 -12.60
N HIS A 27 3.75 -9.82 -12.12
CA HIS A 27 3.85 -11.06 -12.88
C HIS A 27 2.71 -11.20 -13.88
N SER A 28 1.46 -11.02 -13.45
CA SER A 28 0.29 -11.19 -14.32
C SER A 28 -0.13 -9.93 -15.06
N GLN A 29 0.39 -8.76 -14.67
CA GLN A 29 -0.06 -7.43 -15.14
C GLN A 29 -1.55 -7.18 -14.88
N GLU A 30 -2.19 -7.97 -14.02
CA GLU A 30 -3.60 -7.79 -13.66
C GLU A 30 -3.77 -6.70 -12.61
N LEU A 31 -4.91 -6.01 -12.68
CA LEU A 31 -5.33 -5.07 -11.65
C LEU A 31 -5.58 -5.80 -10.32
N VAL A 32 -4.82 -5.42 -9.29
CA VAL A 32 -5.04 -5.86 -7.91
C VAL A 32 -6.08 -4.96 -7.24
N GLY A 33 -5.99 -3.66 -7.47
CA GLY A 33 -6.92 -2.66 -6.94
C GLY A 33 -6.39 -1.26 -7.14
N ARG A 34 -7.05 -0.28 -6.53
CA ARG A 34 -6.65 1.12 -6.53
C ARG A 34 -6.06 1.51 -5.20
N LEU A 35 -4.96 2.26 -5.23
CA LEU A 35 -4.25 2.70 -4.04
C LEU A 35 -4.99 3.85 -3.36
N VAL A 36 -5.58 3.59 -2.20
CA VAL A 36 -6.35 4.59 -1.45
C VAL A 36 -5.45 5.41 -0.53
N ASN A 37 -4.57 4.72 0.20
CA ASN A 37 -3.55 5.39 0.99
C ASN A 37 -2.28 4.55 1.10
N ILE A 38 -1.18 5.23 1.39
CA ILE A 38 0.14 4.64 1.58
C ILE A 38 0.82 5.25 2.80
N SER A 39 1.59 4.44 3.51
CA SER A 39 2.53 4.82 4.54
C SER A 39 3.84 4.06 4.32
N TRP A 40 4.84 4.37 5.14
CA TRP A 40 6.17 3.75 5.07
C TRP A 40 6.14 2.21 5.18
N GLU A 41 5.29 1.63 6.04
CA GLU A 41 5.20 0.17 6.23
C GLU A 41 4.03 -0.49 5.51
N GLY A 42 3.15 0.25 4.84
CA GLY A 42 1.92 -0.37 4.36
C GLY A 42 1.05 0.50 3.47
N MET A 43 0.04 -0.14 2.90
CA MET A 43 -0.86 0.49 1.95
C MET A 43 -2.25 -0.12 2.00
N MET A 44 -3.24 0.66 1.62
CA MET A 44 -4.63 0.22 1.55
C MET A 44 -5.10 0.27 0.10
N LEU A 45 -5.60 -0.87 -0.39
CA LEU A 45 -6.19 -0.97 -1.70
C LEU A 45 -7.71 -1.12 -1.62
N MET A 46 -8.38 -0.57 -2.62
CA MET A 46 -9.80 -0.78 -2.88
C MET A 46 -9.95 -1.35 -4.29
N GLY A 47 -10.68 -2.45 -4.43
CA GLY A 47 -10.89 -3.08 -5.73
C GLY A 47 -12.00 -4.11 -5.68
N VAL A 48 -12.07 -4.95 -6.71
CA VAL A 48 -13.03 -6.08 -6.77
C VAL A 48 -12.33 -7.43 -6.57
N LYS A 49 -10.99 -7.44 -6.55
CA LYS A 49 -10.19 -8.64 -6.35
C LYS A 49 -10.12 -8.96 -4.87
N GLN A 50 -10.51 -10.18 -4.51
CA GLN A 50 -10.30 -10.72 -3.17
C GLN A 50 -8.85 -11.15 -3.03
N VAL A 51 -8.15 -10.56 -2.06
CA VAL A 51 -6.77 -10.95 -1.73
C VAL A 51 -6.76 -11.49 -0.29
N PRO A 52 -6.74 -12.81 -0.08
CA PRO A 52 -6.75 -13.41 1.25
C PRO A 52 -5.57 -12.92 2.09
N ALA A 53 -5.78 -12.78 3.40
CA ALA A 53 -4.69 -12.50 4.33
C ALA A 53 -3.58 -13.57 4.22
N GLY A 54 -2.32 -13.15 4.33
CA GLY A 54 -1.11 -13.96 4.10
C GLY A 54 -0.71 -14.10 2.63
N SER A 55 -1.46 -13.52 1.67
CA SER A 55 -1.07 -13.52 0.27
C SER A 55 0.12 -12.61 0.04
N LEU A 56 1.15 -13.12 -0.64
CA LEU A 56 2.31 -12.35 -1.07
C LEU A 56 2.13 -11.90 -2.51
N LEU A 57 2.33 -10.61 -2.77
CA LEU A 57 2.19 -10.00 -4.09
C LEU A 57 3.41 -9.14 -4.39
N GLN A 58 3.86 -9.17 -5.63
CA GLN A 58 4.78 -8.14 -6.14
C GLN A 58 3.97 -7.19 -7.00
N VAL A 59 3.84 -5.94 -6.57
CA VAL A 59 2.98 -4.97 -7.25
C VAL A 59 3.76 -3.83 -7.85
N SER A 60 3.13 -3.14 -8.79
CA SER A 60 3.63 -1.91 -9.37
C SER A 60 2.51 -0.89 -9.57
N PHE A 61 2.79 0.36 -9.22
CA PHE A 61 1.83 1.45 -9.31
C PHE A 61 2.52 2.79 -9.63
N PRO A 62 1.86 3.68 -10.38
CA PRO A 62 2.36 5.02 -10.64
C PRO A 62 2.09 5.95 -9.45
N LEU A 63 3.04 6.80 -9.10
CA LEU A 63 2.89 7.93 -8.18
C LEU A 63 3.32 9.21 -8.87
N GLN A 64 2.61 10.31 -8.59
CA GLN A 64 3.02 11.65 -8.99
C GLN A 64 3.89 12.28 -7.90
N VAL A 65 5.10 12.67 -8.26
CA VAL A 65 6.09 13.25 -7.36
C VAL A 65 6.80 14.36 -8.11
N ASP A 66 6.79 15.58 -7.56
CA ASP A 66 7.38 16.77 -8.18
C ASP A 66 6.94 17.00 -9.65
N GLY A 67 5.67 16.73 -9.96
CA GLY A 67 5.10 16.87 -11.31
C GLY A 67 5.57 15.80 -12.32
N LYS A 68 6.21 14.72 -11.85
CA LYS A 68 6.60 13.57 -12.67
C LYS A 68 5.90 12.31 -12.20
N ILE A 69 5.52 11.45 -13.14
CA ILE A 69 5.00 10.11 -12.84
C ILE A 69 6.18 9.17 -12.67
N VAL A 70 6.34 8.60 -11.48
CA VAL A 70 7.33 7.56 -11.17
C VAL A 70 6.61 6.26 -10.89
N ARG A 71 7.15 5.14 -11.38
CA ARG A 71 6.56 3.83 -11.20
C ARG A 71 7.25 3.08 -10.07
N ILE A 72 6.52 2.88 -8.98
CA ILE A 72 7.00 2.19 -7.79
C ILE A 72 6.80 0.69 -7.95
N ARG A 73 7.70 -0.10 -7.36
CA ARG A 73 7.54 -1.55 -7.19
C ARG A 73 7.74 -1.92 -5.73
N ALA A 74 6.82 -2.74 -5.21
CA ALA A 74 6.85 -3.19 -3.82
C ALA A 74 6.39 -4.64 -3.71
N GLY A 75 7.05 -5.41 -2.85
CA GLY A 75 6.56 -6.68 -2.32
C GLY A 75 5.63 -6.42 -1.14
N LEU A 76 4.44 -7.00 -1.20
CA LEU A 76 3.37 -6.80 -0.24
C LEU A 76 2.93 -8.13 0.38
N GLU A 77 2.59 -8.09 1.66
CA GLU A 77 1.83 -9.13 2.34
C GLU A 77 0.43 -8.61 2.69
N ALA A 78 -0.61 -9.34 2.30
CA ALA A 78 -1.98 -9.02 2.67
C ALA A 78 -2.19 -9.31 4.16
N ILE A 79 -2.62 -8.31 4.94
CA ILE A 79 -2.90 -8.46 6.37
C ILE A 79 -4.36 -8.80 6.62
N TRP A 80 -5.25 -8.17 5.85
CA TRP A 80 -6.68 -8.39 5.92
C TRP A 80 -7.32 -8.04 4.58
N CYS A 81 -8.46 -8.68 4.30
CA CYS A 81 -9.33 -8.32 3.19
C CYS A 81 -10.78 -8.42 3.64
N ASN A 82 -11.57 -7.39 3.35
CA ASN A 82 -12.98 -7.32 3.65
C ASN A 82 -13.74 -6.86 2.41
N CYS A 83 -14.65 -7.70 1.92
CA CYS A 83 -15.51 -7.37 0.79
C CYS A 83 -16.92 -7.09 1.28
N GLY A 84 -17.39 -5.89 0.95
CA GLY A 84 -18.78 -5.52 1.16
C GLY A 84 -19.72 -6.26 0.22
N GLU A 85 -21.01 -6.23 0.54
CA GLU A 85 -22.08 -6.87 -0.24
C GLU A 85 -22.22 -6.31 -1.67
N ASN A 86 -21.72 -5.09 -1.89
CA ASN A 86 -21.68 -4.43 -3.20
C ASN A 86 -20.52 -4.91 -4.11
N GLY A 87 -19.75 -5.92 -3.68
CA GLY A 87 -18.59 -6.44 -4.41
C GLY A 87 -17.32 -5.59 -4.30
N THR A 88 -17.35 -4.50 -3.51
CA THR A 88 -16.15 -3.70 -3.23
C THR A 88 -15.35 -4.37 -2.12
N CYS A 89 -14.13 -4.74 -2.44
CA CYS A 89 -13.14 -5.30 -1.55
C CYS A 89 -12.15 -4.25 -1.10
N TRP A 90 -11.97 -4.17 0.21
CA TRP A 90 -10.93 -3.40 0.87
C TRP A 90 -9.87 -4.36 1.36
N SER A 91 -8.60 -4.04 1.12
CA SER A 91 -7.50 -4.88 1.57
C SER A 91 -6.38 -4.02 2.12
N GLY A 92 -5.90 -4.40 3.29
CA GLY A 92 -4.73 -3.79 3.92
C GLY A 92 -3.50 -4.64 3.66
N PHE A 93 -2.43 -3.99 3.25
CA PHE A 93 -1.16 -4.62 2.93
C PHE A 93 -0.04 -4.04 3.78
N GLN A 94 0.89 -4.91 4.15
CA GLN A 94 2.20 -4.53 4.68
C GLN A 94 3.23 -4.59 3.55
N ILE A 95 4.10 -3.59 3.48
CA ILE A 95 5.25 -3.60 2.57
C ILE A 95 6.33 -4.46 3.25
N ILE A 96 6.74 -5.54 2.57
CA ILE A 96 7.76 -6.48 3.05
C ILE A 96 9.08 -6.35 2.27
N ASP A 97 9.02 -5.79 1.06
CA ASP A 97 10.18 -5.55 0.21
C ASP A 97 9.94 -4.31 -0.65
N ILE A 98 10.93 -3.43 -0.73
CA ILE A 98 10.90 -2.22 -1.56
C ILE A 98 12.32 -1.71 -1.75
N SER A 99 12.61 -1.17 -2.93
CA SER A 99 13.94 -0.60 -3.19
C SER A 99 14.17 0.65 -2.33
N PRO A 100 15.42 0.93 -1.88
CA PRO A 100 15.70 2.16 -1.13
C PRO A 100 15.32 3.44 -1.86
N GLU A 101 15.46 3.44 -3.20
CA GLU A 101 15.09 4.57 -4.07
C GLU A 101 13.57 4.79 -4.08
N ASP A 102 12.79 3.73 -4.27
CA ASP A 102 11.32 3.79 -4.24
C ASP A 102 10.80 4.18 -2.85
N GLN A 103 11.48 3.72 -1.81
CA GLN A 103 11.12 4.02 -0.43
C GLN A 103 11.39 5.51 -0.09
N GLU A 104 12.48 6.09 -0.61
CA GLU A 104 12.73 7.53 -0.50
C GLU A 104 11.61 8.33 -1.18
N ILE A 105 11.14 7.88 -2.35
CA ILE A 105 10.06 8.51 -3.09
C ILE A 105 8.75 8.52 -2.28
N ILE A 106 8.39 7.38 -1.66
CA ILE A 106 7.23 7.32 -0.76
C ILE A 106 7.42 8.27 0.43
N GLY A 107 8.64 8.33 0.98
CA GLY A 107 8.99 9.26 2.06
C GLY A 107 8.69 10.71 1.68
N ARG A 108 9.05 11.15 0.48
CA ARG A 108 8.77 12.53 0.01
C ARG A 108 7.29 12.85 0.00
N LEU A 109 6.44 11.89 -0.39
CA LEU A 109 4.99 12.08 -0.37
C LEU A 109 4.41 12.19 1.05
N ILE A 110 5.02 11.52 2.03
CA ILE A 110 4.55 11.48 3.43
C ILE A 110 4.87 12.78 4.17
N TYR A 111 5.96 13.44 3.83
CA TYR A 111 6.44 14.64 4.52
C TYR A 111 6.13 15.96 3.78
N ASP A 112 5.34 15.91 2.70
CA ASP A 112 4.78 17.09 2.01
C ASP A 112 3.52 17.61 2.74
#